data_AF-A0A5C7UDG7-F1
#
_entry.id   AF-A0A5C7UDG7-F1
#
_cell.length_a   1.000
_cell.length_b   1.000
_cell.length_c   1.000
_cell.angle_alpha   90.00
_cell.angle_beta   90.00
_cell.angle_gamma   90.00
#
_symmetry.space_group_name_H-M   'P 1'
#
loop_
_entity.id
_entity.type
_entity.pdbx_description
1 polymer ?
#
loop_
_entity_poly.entity_id
_entity_poly.type
_entity_poly.pdbx_seq_one_letter_code
_entity_poly.pdbx_strand_id
1 'polypeptide(L)'
;MAIDKKDFDLMQQGQMTDVLKKELHMLTAFQSSLGSRLTPIGDNFFGLNHRMMPGRLPMNKDVQGLTFFTRPDLNFSTDNLVSLRKFNPLLTENANSLQRIIRCYLDPDLQSGQGRFYLGSNPNAGAGRTEPIITTTLVDQNQAFIPILTNTLISLSGWPDLEVPTYTSKAGFYGEEMFFADGIFDYNRKFSLTANFRNIAGDPINALFYYWCAYQSAVFEGTLVPKMDNLAAFRIDYNTRIYQLIMDQSKTQVRGIAACGAAMPTVSPLGAKFNYDRDKPYNMASDEISMSFECVGAMYMDEILIREFNNTTVMFNPSMNGSKIESTMTKIPITALGLFNNKGYPRINESTYELEWWVFKEDYVVLKPYMDVGEGDIPAPEFEEGD
;
A
#
# COMPACT_ATOMS: atom_id res chain seq x y z
N MET A 1 3.04 -50.41 -14.65
CA MET A 1 4.36 -50.79 -14.12
C MET A 1 4.16 -52.12 -13.40
N ALA A 2 4.59 -53.23 -14.00
CA ALA A 2 4.41 -54.56 -13.41
C ALA A 2 5.48 -54.78 -12.36
N ILE A 3 5.07 -55.03 -11.11
CA ILE A 3 5.98 -55.32 -10.00
C ILE A 3 6.62 -56.68 -10.27
N ASP A 4 7.94 -56.72 -10.32
CA ASP A 4 8.72 -57.93 -10.60
C ASP A 4 8.60 -58.91 -9.42
N LYS A 5 8.62 -60.21 -9.70
CA LYS A 5 8.39 -61.27 -8.69
C LYS A 5 9.40 -61.22 -7.53
N LYS A 6 10.60 -60.68 -7.79
CA LYS A 6 11.63 -60.43 -6.77
C LYS A 6 11.21 -59.40 -5.72
N ASP A 7 10.41 -58.41 -6.09
CA ASP A 7 9.96 -57.36 -5.17
C ASP A 7 8.87 -57.90 -4.22
N PHE A 8 8.11 -58.91 -4.66
CA PHE A 8 7.11 -59.59 -3.82
C PHE A 8 7.75 -60.52 -2.78
N ASP A 9 8.89 -61.14 -3.09
CA ASP A 9 9.64 -61.96 -2.12
C ASP A 9 10.35 -61.09 -1.06
N LEU A 10 10.78 -59.87 -1.43
CA LEU A 10 11.27 -58.87 -0.48
C LEU A 10 10.19 -58.35 0.46
N MET A 11 8.90 -58.40 0.06
CA MET A 11 7.76 -58.08 0.95
C MET A 11 7.57 -59.12 2.07
N GLN A 12 7.94 -60.39 1.87
CA GLN A 12 7.80 -61.43 2.91
C GLN A 12 8.95 -61.43 3.93
N GLN A 13 10.10 -60.83 3.61
CA GLN A 13 11.31 -60.91 4.45
C GLN A 13 11.56 -59.68 5.36
N GLY A 14 10.64 -58.73 5.43
CA GLY A 14 10.68 -57.66 6.44
C GLY A 14 11.81 -56.63 6.32
N GLN A 15 12.64 -56.71 5.27
CA GLN A 15 13.70 -55.73 4.99
C GLN A 15 13.25 -54.75 3.90
N MET A 16 12.27 -53.91 4.24
CA MET A 16 11.91 -52.76 3.40
C MET A 16 13.00 -51.69 3.52
N THR A 17 13.60 -51.29 2.40
CA THR A 17 14.49 -50.12 2.32
C THR A 17 13.70 -48.84 2.61
N ASP A 18 14.32 -47.86 3.28
CA ASP A 18 13.64 -46.65 3.77
C ASP A 18 12.97 -45.81 2.67
N VAL A 19 13.42 -45.93 1.43
CA VAL A 19 12.84 -45.27 0.25
C VAL A 19 11.47 -45.86 -0.09
N LEU A 20 11.35 -47.18 -0.13
CA LEU A 20 10.07 -47.86 -0.37
C LEU A 20 9.09 -47.65 0.79
N LYS A 21 9.58 -47.53 2.04
CA LYS A 21 8.71 -47.16 3.18
C LYS A 21 8.16 -45.75 3.01
N LYS A 22 8.98 -44.79 2.58
CA LYS A 22 8.52 -43.41 2.32
C LYS A 22 7.49 -43.35 1.20
N GLU A 23 7.70 -44.06 0.10
CA GLU A 23 6.74 -44.11 -1.01
C GLU A 23 5.44 -44.82 -0.61
N LEU A 24 5.52 -45.94 0.10
CA LEU A 24 4.34 -46.65 0.61
C LEU A 24 3.59 -45.80 1.64
N HIS A 25 4.29 -45.04 2.50
CA HIS A 25 3.68 -44.15 3.49
C HIS A 25 3.01 -42.93 2.86
N MET A 26 3.55 -42.42 1.76
CA MET A 26 2.88 -41.43 0.91
C MET A 26 1.62 -42.05 0.28
N LEU A 27 1.74 -43.19 -0.39
CA LEU A 27 0.62 -43.88 -1.05
C LEU A 27 -0.50 -44.30 -0.07
N THR A 28 -0.16 -44.75 1.13
CA THR A 28 -1.15 -45.09 2.18
C THR A 28 -1.73 -43.87 2.88
N ALA A 29 -0.99 -42.76 2.97
CA ALA A 29 -1.54 -41.47 3.40
C ALA A 29 -2.57 -40.93 2.40
N PHE A 30 -2.38 -41.19 1.09
CA PHE A 30 -3.37 -40.89 0.05
C PHE A 30 -4.59 -41.84 0.08
N GLN A 31 -4.40 -43.13 0.37
CA GLN A 31 -5.49 -44.12 0.38
C GLN A 31 -6.34 -44.15 1.66
N SER A 32 -5.88 -43.52 2.75
CA SER A 32 -6.66 -43.50 4.00
C SER A 32 -7.80 -42.48 3.91
N SER A 33 -9.00 -43.00 3.64
CA SER A 33 -10.29 -42.30 3.61
C SER A 33 -10.70 -41.61 4.93
N LEU A 34 -9.83 -41.56 5.94
CA LEU A 34 -10.11 -40.95 7.25
C LEU A 34 -8.94 -40.06 7.69
N GLY A 35 -9.14 -38.74 7.56
CA GLY A 35 -8.85 -37.88 8.71
C GLY A 35 -7.78 -36.79 8.60
N SER A 36 -7.21 -36.49 7.43
CA SER A 36 -6.33 -35.32 7.30
C SER A 36 -6.85 -34.33 6.24
N ARG A 37 -6.86 -33.03 6.55
CA ARG A 37 -7.21 -31.95 5.60
C ARG A 37 -6.25 -31.89 4.40
N LEU A 38 -5.08 -32.52 4.50
CA LEU A 38 -4.09 -32.59 3.44
C LEU A 38 -4.42 -33.65 2.37
N THR A 39 -5.14 -34.73 2.74
CA THR A 39 -5.47 -35.82 1.80
C THR A 39 -6.35 -35.34 0.64
N PRO A 40 -7.44 -34.57 0.87
CA PRO A 40 -8.26 -34.05 -0.23
C PRO A 40 -7.55 -33.00 -1.10
N ILE A 41 -6.59 -32.26 -0.55
CA ILE A 41 -5.79 -31.29 -1.32
C ILE A 41 -4.80 -32.02 -2.22
N GLY A 42 -4.07 -32.98 -1.64
CA GLY A 42 -3.13 -33.82 -2.38
C GLY A 42 -3.81 -34.63 -3.49
N ASP A 43 -5.00 -35.16 -3.24
CA ASP A 43 -5.79 -35.88 -4.24
C ASP A 43 -6.18 -34.99 -5.44
N ASN A 44 -6.49 -33.70 -5.20
CA ASN A 44 -6.79 -32.75 -6.28
C ASN A 44 -5.54 -32.35 -7.10
N PHE A 45 -4.34 -32.36 -6.50
CA PHE A 45 -3.10 -32.10 -7.23
C PHE A 45 -2.57 -33.31 -7.98
N PHE A 46 -2.78 -34.53 -7.46
CA PHE A 46 -2.16 -35.74 -7.99
C PHE A 46 -2.94 -36.38 -9.15
N GLY A 47 -4.28 -36.38 -9.09
CA GLY A 47 -5.09 -37.16 -10.01
C GLY A 47 -6.38 -36.49 -10.47
N LEU A 48 -6.85 -36.88 -11.66
CA LEU A 48 -8.16 -36.47 -12.16
C LEU A 48 -9.25 -37.16 -11.34
N ASN A 49 -10.20 -36.37 -10.84
CA ASN A 49 -11.35 -36.88 -10.11
C ASN A 49 -12.35 -37.56 -11.06
N HIS A 50 -12.11 -38.85 -11.32
CA HIS A 50 -12.98 -39.66 -12.17
C HIS A 50 -14.36 -39.93 -11.54
N ARG A 51 -14.55 -39.67 -10.23
CA ARG A 51 -15.82 -39.89 -9.51
C ARG A 51 -16.76 -38.71 -9.61
N MET A 52 -16.30 -37.57 -10.16
CA MET A 52 -17.05 -36.31 -10.32
C MET A 52 -17.70 -35.79 -9.03
N MET A 53 -17.34 -36.34 -7.86
CA MET A 53 -17.81 -35.87 -6.57
C MET A 53 -16.87 -34.76 -6.09
N PRO A 54 -17.35 -33.52 -5.91
CA PRO A 54 -16.50 -32.43 -5.45
C PRO A 54 -15.90 -32.75 -4.07
N GLY A 55 -14.58 -32.64 -3.97
CA GLY A 55 -13.87 -32.83 -2.70
C GLY A 55 -14.27 -31.79 -1.67
N ARG A 56 -14.24 -32.16 -0.38
CA ARG A 56 -14.54 -31.23 0.73
C ARG A 56 -13.35 -30.30 1.01
N LEU A 57 -13.03 -29.44 0.05
CA LEU A 57 -12.01 -28.41 0.22
C LEU A 57 -12.65 -27.12 0.76
N PRO A 58 -12.04 -26.46 1.76
CA PRO A 58 -12.47 -25.14 2.16
C PRO A 58 -12.27 -24.15 1.01
N MET A 59 -13.25 -23.28 0.79
CA MET A 59 -13.13 -22.18 -0.17
C MET A 59 -12.03 -21.21 0.28
N ASN A 60 -11.35 -20.58 -0.69
CA ASN A 60 -10.38 -19.53 -0.39
C ASN A 60 -11.08 -18.36 0.33
N LYS A 61 -10.47 -17.85 1.39
CA LYS A 61 -11.01 -16.79 2.25
C LYS A 61 -10.00 -15.67 2.41
N ASP A 62 -9.67 -15.03 1.30
CA ASP A 62 -8.85 -13.83 1.32
C ASP A 62 -9.70 -12.63 1.74
N VAL A 63 -9.12 -11.78 2.59
CA VAL A 63 -9.75 -10.55 3.05
C VAL A 63 -9.09 -9.39 2.32
N GLN A 64 -9.92 -8.45 1.86
CA GLN A 64 -9.43 -7.17 1.33
C GLN A 64 -8.58 -6.52 2.42
N GLY A 65 -7.28 -6.36 2.12
CA GLY A 65 -6.31 -5.89 3.09
C GLY A 65 -6.33 -4.37 3.22
N LEU A 66 -5.15 -3.78 3.36
CA LEU A 66 -4.97 -2.34 3.45
C LEU A 66 -4.45 -1.77 2.12
N THR A 67 -4.86 -0.56 1.81
CA THR A 67 -4.39 0.20 0.65
C THR A 67 -3.57 1.39 1.13
N PHE A 68 -2.35 1.53 0.65
CA PHE A 68 -1.44 2.58 1.06
C PHE A 68 -1.13 3.52 -0.11
N PHE A 69 -1.23 4.82 0.15
CA PHE A 69 -0.85 5.88 -0.79
C PHE A 69 0.41 6.56 -0.25
N THR A 70 1.53 6.51 -0.98
CA THR A 70 2.77 7.17 -0.54
C THR A 70 2.63 8.68 -0.63
N ARG A 71 3.26 9.42 0.30
CA ARG A 71 3.34 10.87 0.19
C ARG A 71 4.15 11.27 -1.06
N PRO A 72 3.65 12.21 -1.88
CA PRO A 72 4.44 12.83 -2.95
C PRO A 72 5.49 13.79 -2.36
N ASP A 73 6.33 14.35 -3.21
CA ASP A 73 7.41 15.26 -2.80
C ASP A 73 7.29 16.64 -3.47
N LEU A 74 6.12 17.27 -3.29
CA LEU A 74 5.77 18.54 -3.92
C LEU A 74 6.59 19.68 -3.28
N ASN A 75 6.91 20.74 -4.03
CA ASN A 75 7.58 21.91 -3.47
C ASN A 75 6.58 22.94 -2.94
N PHE A 76 6.25 22.85 -1.66
CA PHE A 76 5.39 23.81 -0.98
C PHE A 76 6.16 24.77 -0.07
N SER A 77 7.37 25.17 -0.47
CA SER A 77 8.08 26.28 0.18
C SER A 77 7.31 27.59 0.08
N THR A 78 7.49 28.46 1.06
CA THR A 78 6.74 29.73 1.17
C THR A 78 6.93 30.60 -0.06
N ASP A 79 8.17 30.76 -0.51
CA ASP A 79 8.54 31.50 -1.71
C ASP A 79 7.83 30.95 -2.97
N ASN A 80 7.69 29.63 -3.09
CA ASN A 80 7.01 29.02 -4.23
C ASN A 80 5.50 29.26 -4.17
N LEU A 81 4.88 29.07 -2.99
CA LEU A 81 3.43 29.20 -2.82
C LEU A 81 2.93 30.64 -3.04
N VAL A 82 3.72 31.66 -2.70
CA VAL A 82 3.36 33.08 -2.92
C VAL A 82 3.19 33.40 -4.41
N SER A 83 3.85 32.67 -5.30
CA SER A 83 3.74 32.87 -6.75
C SER A 83 2.33 32.63 -7.28
N LEU A 84 1.49 31.87 -6.56
CA LEU A 84 0.14 31.55 -7.01
C LEU A 84 -0.91 31.86 -5.93
N ARG A 85 -1.75 32.87 -6.20
CA ARG A 85 -2.79 33.36 -5.26
C ARG A 85 -3.69 32.27 -4.67
N LYS A 86 -4.03 31.24 -5.45
CA LYS A 86 -4.88 30.12 -4.99
C LYS A 86 -4.22 29.31 -3.86
N PHE A 87 -2.90 29.35 -3.72
CA PHE A 87 -2.13 28.67 -2.68
C PHE A 87 -1.91 29.52 -1.41
N ASN A 88 -2.25 30.82 -1.42
CA ASN A 88 -2.13 31.69 -0.25
C ASN A 88 -2.78 31.12 1.03
N PRO A 89 -3.92 30.41 1.00
CA PRO A 89 -4.48 29.79 2.20
C PRO A 89 -3.55 28.76 2.88
N LEU A 90 -2.62 28.14 2.13
CA LEU A 90 -1.61 27.21 2.67
C LEU A 90 -0.48 27.89 3.46
N LEU A 91 -0.40 29.23 3.39
CA LEU A 91 0.57 30.04 4.13
C LEU A 91 0.10 30.40 5.55
N THR A 92 -0.99 29.79 6.01
CA THR A 92 -1.49 29.98 7.37
C THR A 92 -0.45 29.63 8.43
N GLU A 93 -0.41 30.45 9.47
CA GLU A 93 0.44 30.27 10.65
C GLU A 93 -0.17 29.29 11.65
N ASN A 94 -1.48 29.02 11.56
CA ASN A 94 -2.16 28.10 12.46
C ASN A 94 -1.73 26.65 12.19
N ALA A 95 -1.03 26.06 13.17
CA ALA A 95 -0.49 24.71 13.11
C ALA A 95 -1.56 23.61 12.97
N ASN A 96 -2.77 23.84 13.50
CA ASN A 96 -3.86 22.86 13.52
C ASN A 96 -4.88 23.08 12.40
N SER A 97 -4.57 23.96 11.45
CA SER A 97 -5.45 24.21 10.30
C SER A 97 -5.35 23.10 9.25
N LEU A 98 -6.46 22.86 8.57
CA LEU A 98 -6.52 21.90 7.46
C LEU A 98 -5.47 22.19 6.37
N GLN A 99 -5.26 23.47 6.07
CA GLN A 99 -4.31 23.90 5.05
C GLN A 99 -2.87 23.55 5.44
N ARG A 100 -2.52 23.67 6.73
CA ARG A 100 -1.21 23.25 7.26
C ARG A 100 -1.03 21.73 7.16
N ILE A 101 -2.06 20.97 7.53
CA ILE A 101 -2.07 19.51 7.43
C ILE A 101 -1.83 19.05 5.99
N ILE A 102 -2.57 19.63 5.03
CA ILE A 102 -2.41 19.34 3.59
C ILE A 102 -0.98 19.65 3.13
N ARG A 103 -0.42 20.80 3.55
CA ARG A 103 0.95 21.18 3.21
C ARG A 103 1.98 20.15 3.70
N CYS A 104 1.83 19.65 4.94
CA CYS A 104 2.70 18.62 5.50
C CYS A 104 2.50 17.21 4.90
N TYR A 105 1.29 16.89 4.40
CA TYR A 105 1.07 15.62 3.70
C TYR A 105 1.67 15.58 2.29
N LEU A 106 1.65 16.73 1.61
CA LEU A 106 2.06 16.85 0.22
C LEU A 106 3.55 17.23 0.06
N ASP A 107 4.14 17.83 1.09
CA ASP A 107 5.58 18.14 1.15
C ASP A 107 6.17 17.64 2.49
N PRO A 108 6.73 16.41 2.52
CA PRO A 108 7.25 15.80 3.73
C PRO A 108 8.52 16.46 4.27
N ASP A 109 9.30 17.14 3.42
CA ASP A 109 10.59 17.74 3.84
C ASP A 109 10.41 19.00 4.68
N LEU A 110 9.26 19.66 4.57
CA LEU A 110 8.96 20.87 5.36
C LEU A 110 8.96 20.58 6.86
N GLN A 111 8.54 19.38 7.24
CA GLN A 111 8.54 18.93 8.64
C GLN A 111 9.93 18.50 9.08
N SER A 112 10.70 17.85 8.21
CA SER A 112 12.04 17.34 8.54
C SER A 112 13.11 18.42 8.62
N GLY A 113 12.87 19.57 7.98
CA GLY A 113 13.87 20.61 7.86
C GLY A 113 15.11 20.15 7.09
N GLN A 114 15.04 19.02 6.39
CA GLN A 114 16.15 18.44 5.62
C GLN A 114 16.12 18.88 4.15
N GLY A 115 14.99 19.39 3.63
CA GLY A 115 14.85 19.95 2.27
C GLY A 115 15.54 21.31 2.08
N ARG A 116 16.67 21.55 2.74
CA ARG A 116 17.32 22.87 2.88
C ARG A 116 18.48 23.11 1.91
N PHE A 117 18.55 22.38 0.79
CA PHE A 117 19.63 22.56 -0.18
C PHE A 117 19.16 23.26 -1.45
N TYR A 118 19.12 24.59 -1.38
CA TYR A 118 19.15 25.42 -2.59
C TYR A 118 20.60 25.43 -3.12
N LEU A 119 20.78 25.41 -4.44
CA LEU A 119 22.09 25.50 -5.09
C LEU A 119 22.87 26.72 -4.53
N GLY A 120 23.91 26.46 -3.74
CA GLY A 120 24.72 27.48 -3.07
C GLY A 120 24.72 27.46 -1.54
N SER A 121 23.90 26.65 -0.87
CA SER A 121 24.02 26.45 0.58
C SER A 121 25.22 25.56 0.89
N ASN A 122 26.26 26.12 1.51
CA ASN A 122 27.37 25.35 2.04
C ASN A 122 26.83 24.48 3.21
N PRO A 123 27.12 23.17 3.29
CA PRO A 123 26.61 22.31 4.35
C PRO A 123 27.12 22.69 5.76
N ASN A 124 28.12 23.58 5.84
CA ASN A 124 28.64 24.17 7.08
C ASN A 124 28.24 25.64 7.30
N ALA A 125 27.45 26.25 6.40
CA ALA A 125 26.98 27.62 6.58
C ALA A 125 25.55 27.61 7.12
N GLY A 126 25.38 27.95 8.39
CA GLY A 126 24.09 28.30 8.99
C GLY A 126 23.47 29.59 8.41
N ALA A 127 23.56 29.79 7.09
CA ALA A 127 23.20 31.03 6.40
C ALA A 127 22.72 30.80 4.94
N GLY A 128 22.11 29.66 4.63
CA GLY A 128 21.18 29.55 3.50
C GLY A 128 19.80 30.11 3.90
N ARG A 129 18.99 30.59 2.96
CA ARG A 129 17.57 30.94 3.22
C ARG A 129 16.87 29.73 3.82
N THR A 130 16.76 29.74 5.14
CA THR A 130 16.26 28.63 5.93
C THR A 130 14.79 28.93 6.18
N GLU A 131 13.92 28.37 5.37
CA GLU A 131 12.48 28.40 5.67
C GLU A 131 12.25 27.81 7.07
N PRO A 132 11.39 28.44 7.90
CA PRO A 132 11.08 27.93 9.24
C PRO A 132 10.53 26.51 9.13
N ILE A 133 10.84 25.64 10.11
CA ILE A 133 10.29 24.28 10.12
C ILE A 133 8.78 24.40 10.29
N ILE A 134 8.05 23.83 9.34
CA ILE A 134 6.59 23.88 9.32
C ILE A 134 6.08 22.58 9.93
N THR A 135 5.79 22.61 11.22
CA THR A 135 5.25 21.45 11.95
C THR A 135 3.75 21.58 12.18
N THR A 136 3.12 20.43 12.39
CA THR A 136 1.76 20.24 12.92
C THR A 136 1.78 18.99 13.80
N THR A 137 1.00 18.96 14.87
CA THR A 137 0.90 17.79 15.76
C THR A 137 0.03 16.68 15.18
N LEU A 138 -0.75 16.98 14.15
CA LEU A 138 -1.74 16.09 13.55
C LEU A 138 -1.18 15.21 12.43
N VAL A 139 -0.01 15.56 11.90
CA VAL A 139 0.68 14.80 10.84
C VAL A 139 2.03 14.35 11.36
N ASP A 140 2.19 13.04 11.44
CA ASP A 140 3.47 12.43 11.74
C ASP A 140 4.44 12.59 10.56
N GLN A 141 5.58 13.22 10.85
CA GLN A 141 6.65 13.44 9.90
C GLN A 141 7.28 12.15 9.38
N ASN A 142 7.34 11.10 10.19
CA ASN A 142 8.05 9.87 9.83
C ASN A 142 7.16 8.88 9.05
N GLN A 143 5.87 9.19 8.88
CA GLN A 143 4.93 8.29 8.20
C GLN A 143 5.08 8.39 6.68
N ALA A 144 5.39 7.30 5.97
CA ALA A 144 5.59 7.35 4.52
C ALA A 144 4.30 7.51 3.71
N PHE A 145 3.17 7.15 4.32
CA PHE A 145 1.86 7.08 3.65
C PHE A 145 0.93 8.23 4.07
N ILE A 146 -0.12 8.46 3.29
CA ILE A 146 -1.18 9.43 3.59
C ILE A 146 -2.31 8.71 4.35
N PRO A 147 -2.39 8.82 5.69
CA PRO A 147 -3.33 8.01 6.48
C PRO A 147 -4.78 8.37 6.21
N ILE A 148 -5.07 9.65 5.92
CA ILE A 148 -6.43 10.08 5.62
C ILE A 148 -7.00 9.38 4.38
N LEU A 149 -6.17 9.10 3.36
CA LEU A 149 -6.60 8.39 2.16
C LEU A 149 -6.80 6.90 2.45
N THR A 150 -5.92 6.28 3.22
CA THR A 150 -6.07 4.86 3.61
C THR A 150 -7.29 4.65 4.52
N ASN A 151 -7.52 5.51 5.51
CA ASN A 151 -8.56 5.34 6.51
C ASN A 151 -9.97 5.65 5.99
N THR A 152 -10.10 6.50 4.98
CA THR A 152 -11.40 6.89 4.40
C THR A 152 -11.75 6.17 3.11
N LEU A 153 -10.86 5.32 2.59
CA LEU A 153 -11.08 4.56 1.36
C LEU A 153 -12.23 3.57 1.54
N ILE A 154 -13.20 3.63 0.63
CA ILE A 154 -14.33 2.69 0.54
C ILE A 154 -14.01 1.60 -0.48
N SER A 155 -13.50 1.99 -1.64
CA SER A 155 -13.19 1.06 -2.72
C SER A 155 -12.09 1.58 -3.62
N LEU A 156 -11.22 0.69 -4.10
CA LEU A 156 -10.25 0.94 -5.16
C LEU A 156 -10.51 -0.06 -6.30
N SER A 157 -10.62 0.42 -7.53
CA SER A 157 -10.92 -0.39 -8.71
C SER A 157 -10.13 0.09 -9.93
N GLY A 158 -9.99 -0.77 -10.96
CA GLY A 158 -9.29 -0.44 -12.22
C GLY A 158 -7.92 -1.10 -12.40
N TRP A 159 -7.56 -2.06 -11.55
CA TRP A 159 -6.34 -2.85 -11.72
C TRP A 159 -6.42 -3.68 -13.03
N PRO A 160 -5.49 -3.51 -13.98
CA PRO A 160 -5.53 -4.21 -15.26
C PRO A 160 -5.10 -5.67 -15.12
N ASP A 161 -5.73 -6.56 -15.89
CA ASP A 161 -5.29 -7.95 -15.98
C ASP A 161 -3.97 -8.07 -16.76
N LEU A 162 -3.15 -9.06 -16.39
CA LEU A 162 -1.94 -9.41 -17.13
C LEU A 162 -2.30 -10.30 -18.31
N GLU A 163 -2.00 -9.84 -19.53
CA GLU A 163 -2.22 -10.59 -20.76
C GLU A 163 -0.91 -10.77 -21.52
N VAL A 164 -0.63 -12.00 -21.95
CA VAL A 164 0.49 -12.27 -22.85
C VAL A 164 0.08 -11.85 -24.26
N PRO A 165 0.78 -10.89 -24.90
CA PRO A 165 0.49 -10.53 -26.28
C PRO A 165 0.74 -11.74 -27.20
N THR A 166 -0.19 -12.03 -28.11
CA THR A 166 -0.08 -13.16 -29.05
C THR A 166 -0.03 -12.67 -30.49
N TYR A 167 0.91 -13.21 -31.26
CA TYR A 167 0.92 -13.09 -32.70
C TYR A 167 0.18 -14.27 -33.32
N THR A 168 -0.65 -14.00 -34.32
CA THR A 168 -1.31 -15.02 -35.14
C THR A 168 -0.84 -14.88 -36.58
N SER A 169 -0.36 -15.98 -37.18
CA SER A 169 0.09 -16.00 -38.56
C SER A 169 -1.07 -15.76 -39.53
N LYS A 170 -0.78 -15.31 -40.75
CA LYS A 170 -1.79 -15.25 -41.81
C LYS A 170 -2.35 -16.64 -42.11
N ALA A 171 -3.66 -16.73 -42.33
CA ALA A 171 -4.34 -17.96 -42.74
C ALA A 171 -3.70 -18.61 -43.96
N GLY A 172 -3.39 -19.91 -43.84
CA GLY A 172 -3.02 -20.76 -44.96
C GLY A 172 -4.20 -21.00 -45.91
N PHE A 173 -3.95 -21.69 -47.03
CA PHE A 173 -4.98 -21.97 -48.05
C PHE A 173 -6.20 -22.74 -47.51
N TYR A 174 -6.02 -23.56 -46.45
CA TYR A 174 -7.09 -24.28 -45.76
C TYR A 174 -7.61 -23.55 -44.50
N GLY A 175 -7.21 -22.30 -44.27
CA GLY A 175 -7.60 -21.54 -43.06
C GLY A 175 -6.81 -21.94 -41.80
N GLU A 176 -5.69 -22.64 -41.96
CA GLU A 176 -4.81 -22.98 -40.84
C GLU A 176 -4.05 -21.75 -40.38
N GLU A 177 -4.10 -21.48 -39.08
CA GLU A 177 -3.40 -20.38 -38.42
C GLU A 177 -2.61 -20.93 -37.23
N MET A 178 -1.39 -20.44 -37.04
CA MET A 178 -0.58 -20.71 -35.86
C MET A 178 -0.51 -19.44 -35.02
N PHE A 179 -0.67 -19.58 -33.70
CA PHE A 179 -0.49 -18.48 -32.76
C PHE A 179 0.68 -18.79 -31.81
N PHE A 180 1.43 -17.76 -31.46
CA PHE A 180 2.49 -17.84 -30.47
C PHE A 180 2.55 -16.54 -29.65
N ALA A 181 3.16 -16.60 -28.47
CA ALA A 181 3.40 -15.43 -27.64
C ALA A 181 4.40 -14.49 -28.32
N ASP A 182 4.04 -13.21 -28.46
CA ASP A 182 4.84 -12.16 -29.12
C ASP A 182 4.82 -10.87 -28.28
N GLY A 183 5.39 -10.97 -27.08
CA GLY A 183 5.51 -9.83 -26.18
C GLY A 183 5.97 -10.18 -24.76
N ILE A 184 6.02 -9.15 -23.92
CA ILE A 184 6.40 -9.24 -22.51
C ILE A 184 5.12 -9.35 -21.68
N PHE A 185 5.16 -10.18 -20.62
CA PHE A 185 4.03 -10.39 -19.70
C PHE A 185 3.81 -9.23 -18.73
N ASP A 186 4.87 -8.48 -18.41
CA ASP A 186 4.81 -7.35 -17.49
C ASP A 186 3.97 -6.19 -18.04
N TYR A 187 3.13 -5.64 -17.17
CA TYR A 187 2.25 -4.54 -17.54
C TYR A 187 2.97 -3.20 -17.36
N ASN A 188 3.60 -2.70 -18.42
CA ASN A 188 4.28 -1.40 -18.44
C ASN A 188 3.44 -0.29 -19.11
N ARG A 189 2.15 -0.51 -19.31
CA ARG A 189 1.24 0.42 -19.98
C ARG A 189 0.60 1.39 -18.98
N LYS A 190 -0.07 2.42 -19.52
CA LYS A 190 -0.93 3.31 -18.75
C LYS A 190 -2.28 2.64 -18.46
N PHE A 191 -2.82 2.88 -17.27
CA PHE A 191 -4.16 2.46 -16.85
C PHE A 191 -4.73 3.46 -15.85
N SER A 192 -6.05 3.44 -15.65
CA SER A 192 -6.72 4.32 -14.70
C SER A 192 -7.24 3.55 -13.51
N LEU A 193 -6.93 4.04 -12.31
CA LEU A 193 -7.51 3.58 -11.05
C LEU A 193 -8.56 4.56 -10.57
N THR A 194 -9.69 4.05 -10.10
CA THR A 194 -10.74 4.84 -9.46
C THR A 194 -10.83 4.47 -7.99
N ALA A 195 -10.60 5.47 -7.13
CA ALA A 195 -10.67 5.38 -5.67
C ALA A 195 -11.87 6.18 -5.15
N ASN A 196 -12.73 5.54 -4.37
CA ASN A 196 -13.87 6.19 -3.71
C ASN A 196 -13.55 6.37 -2.23
N PHE A 197 -13.70 7.59 -1.75
CA PHE A 197 -13.46 7.96 -0.37
C PHE A 197 -14.75 8.42 0.30
N ARG A 198 -14.88 8.10 1.60
CA ARG A 198 -15.91 8.68 2.45
C ARG A 198 -15.55 10.13 2.76
N ASN A 199 -16.45 11.06 2.46
CA ASN A 199 -16.24 12.44 2.82
C ASN A 199 -16.43 12.66 4.33
N ILE A 200 -15.61 13.54 4.91
CA ILE A 200 -15.66 13.91 6.32
C ILE A 200 -15.90 15.41 6.48
N ALA A 201 -16.32 15.84 7.67
CA ALA A 201 -16.58 17.25 7.95
C ALA A 201 -15.34 18.11 7.64
N GLY A 202 -15.56 19.29 7.05
CA GLY A 202 -14.50 20.17 6.58
C GLY A 202 -13.93 19.83 5.19
N ASP A 203 -14.35 18.72 4.58
CA ASP A 203 -13.99 18.30 3.21
C ASP A 203 -12.46 18.32 2.91
N PRO A 204 -11.64 17.66 3.75
CA PRO A 204 -10.18 17.67 3.61
C PRO A 204 -9.68 16.92 2.38
N ILE A 205 -10.43 15.92 1.91
CA ILE A 205 -10.06 15.09 0.76
C ILE A 205 -10.13 15.89 -0.53
N ASN A 206 -11.23 16.61 -0.77
CA ASN A 206 -11.33 17.48 -1.95
C ASN A 206 -10.28 18.59 -1.92
N ALA A 207 -10.02 19.18 -0.74
CA ALA A 207 -8.99 20.21 -0.61
C ALA A 207 -7.59 19.65 -0.92
N LEU A 208 -7.25 18.46 -0.41
CA LEU A 208 -5.98 17.77 -0.70
C LEU A 208 -5.79 17.58 -2.21
N PHE A 209 -6.78 17.01 -2.90
CA PHE A 209 -6.69 16.77 -4.34
C PHE A 209 -6.74 18.04 -5.17
N TYR A 210 -7.49 19.06 -4.74
CA TYR A 210 -7.50 20.36 -5.39
C TYR A 210 -6.09 20.98 -5.43
N TYR A 211 -5.39 21.03 -4.29
CA TYR A 211 -4.03 21.59 -4.24
C TYR A 211 -3.02 20.73 -5.01
N TRP A 212 -3.18 19.40 -4.97
CA TRP A 212 -2.32 18.49 -5.73
C TRP A 212 -2.46 18.68 -7.24
N CYS A 213 -3.68 18.63 -7.79
CA CYS A 213 -3.92 18.85 -9.22
C CYS A 213 -3.57 20.29 -9.65
N ALA A 214 -3.86 21.29 -8.82
CA ALA A 214 -3.48 22.67 -9.10
C ALA A 214 -1.96 22.85 -9.18
N TYR A 215 -1.19 22.13 -8.35
CA TYR A 215 0.26 22.17 -8.40
C TYR A 215 0.80 21.54 -9.68
N GLN A 216 0.28 20.39 -10.09
CA GLN A 216 0.66 19.72 -11.35
C GLN A 216 0.53 20.68 -12.54
N SER A 217 -0.60 21.39 -12.64
CA SER A 217 -0.83 22.39 -13.70
C SER A 217 0.15 23.56 -13.60
N ALA A 218 0.39 24.06 -12.38
CA ALA A 218 1.23 25.23 -12.17
C ALA A 218 2.73 24.95 -12.43
N VAL A 219 3.19 23.72 -12.21
CA VAL A 219 4.54 23.27 -12.60
C VAL A 219 4.66 23.19 -14.13
N PHE A 220 3.64 22.66 -14.80
CA PHE A 220 3.62 22.61 -16.27
C PHE A 220 3.62 24.02 -16.90
N GLU A 221 2.87 24.97 -16.31
CA GLU A 221 2.87 26.38 -16.72
C GLU A 221 4.20 27.10 -16.39
N GLY A 222 5.04 26.53 -15.54
CA GLY A 222 6.29 27.13 -15.07
C GLY A 222 6.12 28.23 -14.03
N THR A 223 4.92 28.35 -13.44
CA THR A 223 4.66 29.31 -12.34
C THR A 223 5.23 28.81 -11.02
N LEU A 224 5.14 27.50 -10.76
CA LEU A 224 5.76 26.85 -9.62
C LEU A 224 6.97 26.04 -10.08
N VAL A 225 8.01 26.01 -9.24
CA VAL A 225 9.25 25.29 -9.53
C VAL A 225 9.36 24.04 -8.65
N PRO A 226 9.61 22.85 -9.22
CA PRO A 226 9.92 21.64 -8.44
C PRO A 226 11.13 21.82 -7.52
N LYS A 227 11.29 20.93 -6.55
CA LYS A 227 12.52 20.90 -5.74
C LYS A 227 13.74 20.66 -6.63
N MET A 228 14.87 21.31 -6.29
CA MET A 228 16.09 21.21 -7.09
C MET A 228 16.64 19.79 -7.15
N ASP A 229 16.50 19.01 -6.08
CA ASP A 229 16.93 17.62 -6.05
C ASP A 229 16.12 16.75 -7.02
N ASN A 230 14.81 17.00 -7.12
CA ASN A 230 13.94 16.33 -8.08
C ASN A 230 14.28 16.75 -9.52
N LEU A 231 14.60 18.03 -9.73
CA LEU A 231 15.05 18.51 -11.03
C LEU A 231 16.39 17.90 -11.47
N ALA A 232 17.36 17.82 -10.55
CA ALA A 232 18.68 17.22 -10.80
C ALA A 232 18.60 15.71 -11.07
N ALA A 233 17.69 15.01 -10.41
CA ALA A 233 17.46 13.58 -10.58
C ALA A 233 16.46 13.24 -11.70
N PHE A 234 15.95 14.24 -12.43
CA PHE A 234 14.87 14.08 -13.43
C PHE A 234 13.65 13.32 -12.90
N ARG A 235 13.29 13.56 -11.63
CA ARG A 235 12.13 12.95 -10.97
C ARG A 235 10.92 13.86 -11.05
N ILE A 236 9.77 13.26 -11.31
CA ILE A 236 8.47 13.94 -11.23
C ILE A 236 8.05 13.95 -9.76
N ASP A 237 7.82 15.15 -9.22
CA ASP A 237 7.57 15.43 -7.81
C ASP A 237 6.14 15.11 -7.34
N TYR A 238 5.16 15.25 -8.23
CA TYR A 238 3.74 15.01 -7.93
C TYR A 238 3.27 13.56 -8.09
N ASN A 239 4.19 12.62 -8.35
CA ASN A 239 3.86 11.20 -8.46
C ASN A 239 3.77 10.55 -7.07
N THR A 240 2.81 9.65 -6.91
CA THR A 240 2.63 8.77 -5.75
C THR A 240 2.66 7.31 -6.19
N ARG A 241 2.87 6.40 -5.23
CA ARG A 241 2.76 4.97 -5.43
C ARG A 241 1.63 4.43 -4.55
N ILE A 242 0.77 3.60 -5.16
CA ILE A 242 -0.38 2.98 -4.51
C ILE A 242 -0.06 1.51 -4.33
N TYR A 243 -0.09 1.04 -3.08
CA TYR A 243 0.07 -0.36 -2.72
C TYR A 243 -1.28 -0.92 -2.27
N GLN A 244 -1.68 -2.06 -2.82
CA GLN A 244 -2.84 -2.83 -2.39
C GLN A 244 -2.36 -4.14 -1.77
N LEU A 245 -2.70 -4.37 -0.51
CA LEU A 245 -2.46 -5.64 0.16
C LEU A 245 -3.72 -6.49 0.15
N ILE A 246 -3.55 -7.78 -0.04
CA ILE A 246 -4.54 -8.83 0.18
C ILE A 246 -4.03 -9.65 1.36
N MET A 247 -4.86 -9.75 2.40
CA MET A 247 -4.48 -10.42 3.64
C MET A 247 -5.23 -11.74 3.81
N ASP A 248 -4.65 -12.62 4.62
CA ASP A 248 -5.32 -13.83 5.10
C ASP A 248 -6.56 -13.48 5.96
N GLN A 249 -7.42 -14.47 6.22
CA GLN A 249 -8.60 -14.35 7.07
C GLN A 249 -8.27 -13.81 8.47
N SER A 250 -7.08 -14.10 9.00
CA SER A 250 -6.59 -13.59 10.29
C SER A 250 -6.06 -12.15 10.24
N LYS A 251 -5.93 -11.55 9.05
CA LYS A 251 -5.31 -10.23 8.81
C LYS A 251 -3.86 -10.09 9.30
N THR A 252 -3.15 -11.21 9.46
CA THR A 252 -1.77 -11.22 9.96
C THR A 252 -0.73 -11.35 8.84
N GLN A 253 -1.05 -12.13 7.81
CA GLN A 253 -0.14 -12.42 6.70
C GLN A 253 -0.64 -11.82 5.40
N VAL A 254 0.29 -11.28 4.62
CA VAL A 254 0.07 -10.79 3.26
C VAL A 254 0.10 -11.98 2.32
N ARG A 255 -1.04 -12.25 1.67
CA ARG A 255 -1.18 -13.32 0.67
C ARG A 255 -0.89 -12.80 -0.73
N GLY A 256 -1.23 -11.54 -0.98
CA GLY A 256 -0.97 -10.89 -2.25
C GLY A 256 -0.67 -9.41 -2.09
N ILE A 257 0.16 -8.90 -2.98
CA ILE A 257 0.53 -7.50 -3.05
C ILE A 257 0.46 -7.05 -4.50
N ALA A 258 -0.18 -5.90 -4.72
CA ALA A 258 -0.17 -5.20 -5.99
C ALA A 258 0.33 -3.78 -5.78
N ALA A 259 1.08 -3.25 -6.74
CA ALA A 259 1.51 -1.87 -6.72
C ALA A 259 1.49 -1.28 -8.13
N CYS A 260 1.15 0.01 -8.21
CA CYS A 260 1.45 0.77 -9.43
C CYS A 260 2.94 1.16 -9.44
N GLY A 261 3.52 1.44 -10.60
CA GLY A 261 4.85 2.02 -10.70
C GLY A 261 4.84 3.50 -10.28
N ALA A 262 4.01 4.30 -10.94
CA ALA A 262 3.71 5.68 -10.58
C ALA A 262 2.23 5.98 -10.83
N ALA A 263 1.65 6.84 -9.99
CA ALA A 263 0.27 7.28 -10.06
C ALA A 263 0.18 8.79 -9.80
N MET A 264 -0.75 9.46 -10.47
CA MET A 264 -1.08 10.85 -10.19
C MET A 264 -2.60 11.07 -10.28
N PRO A 265 -3.19 11.91 -9.41
CA PRO A 265 -4.60 12.27 -9.51
C PRO A 265 -4.84 13.18 -10.71
N THR A 266 -5.89 12.93 -11.48
CA THR A 266 -6.19 13.70 -12.72
C THR A 266 -7.42 14.58 -12.63
N VAL A 267 -8.30 14.33 -11.67
CA VAL A 267 -9.56 15.05 -11.51
C VAL A 267 -9.63 15.66 -10.12
N SER A 268 -10.24 16.83 -9.99
CA SER A 268 -10.66 17.39 -8.71
C SER A 268 -12.18 17.59 -8.77
N PRO A 269 -13.00 16.79 -8.05
CA PRO A 269 -14.46 16.79 -8.16
C PRO A 269 -15.12 17.95 -7.42
N LEU A 270 -14.48 19.13 -7.39
CA LEU A 270 -14.96 20.32 -6.71
C LEU A 270 -16.30 20.83 -7.28
N GLY A 271 -16.56 20.58 -8.57
CA GLY A 271 -17.78 21.02 -9.25
C GLY A 271 -19.07 20.47 -8.63
N ALA A 272 -19.06 19.21 -8.20
CA ALA A 272 -20.25 18.56 -7.62
C ALA A 272 -20.71 19.24 -6.32
N LYS A 273 -19.77 19.83 -5.57
CA LYS A 273 -20.04 20.55 -4.32
C LYS A 273 -20.82 21.85 -4.55
N PHE A 274 -20.66 22.49 -5.71
CA PHE A 274 -21.32 23.76 -6.04
C PHE A 274 -22.70 23.58 -6.68
N ASN A 275 -23.16 22.34 -6.86
CA ASN A 275 -24.52 22.08 -7.30
C ASN A 275 -25.51 22.48 -6.21
N TYR A 276 -26.50 23.30 -6.58
CA TYR A 276 -27.55 23.77 -5.68
C TYR A 276 -28.88 23.12 -6.07
N ASP A 277 -29.52 22.48 -5.10
CA ASP A 277 -30.87 21.94 -5.20
C ASP A 277 -31.71 22.59 -4.09
N ARG A 278 -32.91 23.09 -4.44
CA ARG A 278 -33.82 23.72 -3.50
C ARG A 278 -34.57 22.70 -2.64
N ASP A 279 -34.72 21.47 -3.15
CA ASP A 279 -35.58 20.46 -2.54
C ASP A 279 -34.92 19.77 -1.33
N LYS A 280 -33.59 19.87 -1.20
CA LYS A 280 -32.83 19.28 -0.11
C LYS A 280 -32.08 20.36 0.67
N PRO A 281 -32.23 20.44 2.01
CA PRO A 281 -31.50 21.42 2.82
C PRO A 281 -30.00 21.11 2.91
N TYR A 282 -29.60 19.86 2.66
CA TYR A 282 -28.20 19.41 2.64
C TYR A 282 -27.86 18.77 1.30
N ASN A 283 -26.67 19.08 0.79
CA ASN A 283 -26.14 18.45 -0.42
C ASN A 283 -25.55 17.07 -0.08
N MET A 284 -26.38 16.02 -0.14
CA MET A 284 -25.93 14.63 0.05
C MET A 284 -25.16 14.06 -1.14
N ALA A 285 -25.09 14.79 -2.27
CA ALA A 285 -24.33 14.35 -3.44
C ALA A 285 -22.81 14.39 -3.23
N SER A 286 -22.35 14.91 -2.08
CA SER A 286 -20.94 15.00 -1.69
C SER A 286 -20.53 14.04 -0.57
N ASP A 287 -21.37 13.07 -0.20
CA ASP A 287 -21.05 12.12 0.88
C ASP A 287 -19.89 11.17 0.50
N GLU A 288 -19.77 10.86 -0.79
CA GLU A 288 -18.66 10.08 -1.36
C GLU A 288 -17.91 10.88 -2.40
N ILE A 289 -16.59 10.78 -2.38
CA ILE A 289 -15.69 11.46 -3.31
C ILE A 289 -15.01 10.39 -4.17
N SER A 290 -15.34 10.38 -5.46
CA SER A 290 -14.70 9.52 -6.46
C SER A 290 -13.53 10.27 -7.11
N MET A 291 -12.36 9.65 -7.07
CA MET A 291 -11.10 10.18 -7.60
C MET A 291 -10.49 9.22 -8.59
N SER A 292 -10.12 9.73 -9.76
CA SER A 292 -9.38 8.96 -10.76
C SER A 292 -7.88 9.27 -10.69
N PHE A 293 -7.08 8.22 -10.65
CA PHE A 293 -5.64 8.24 -10.77
C PHE A 293 -5.25 7.67 -12.13
N GLU A 294 -4.39 8.36 -12.86
CA GLU A 294 -3.70 7.78 -14.01
C GLU A 294 -2.40 7.15 -13.51
N CYS A 295 -2.24 5.86 -13.81
CA CYS A 295 -1.15 5.04 -13.32
C CYS A 295 -0.35 4.47 -14.49
N VAL A 296 0.94 4.26 -14.25
CA VAL A 296 1.86 3.60 -15.19
C VAL A 296 2.54 2.45 -14.47
N GLY A 297 2.58 1.30 -15.14
CA GLY A 297 3.20 0.09 -14.59
C GLY A 297 2.28 -0.56 -13.56
N ALA A 298 1.86 -1.80 -13.79
CA ALA A 298 1.14 -2.60 -12.80
C ALA A 298 2.00 -3.82 -12.47
N MET A 299 2.34 -3.96 -11.20
CA MET A 299 3.13 -5.07 -10.67
C MET A 299 2.27 -5.86 -9.70
N TYR A 300 2.28 -7.18 -9.86
CA TYR A 300 1.43 -8.09 -9.09
C TYR A 300 2.27 -9.25 -8.55
N MET A 301 2.05 -9.58 -7.28
CA MET A 301 2.54 -10.80 -6.63
C MET A 301 4.06 -11.00 -6.69
N ASP A 302 4.83 -9.92 -6.89
CA ASP A 302 6.29 -9.96 -6.88
C ASP A 302 6.82 -9.71 -5.46
N GLU A 303 7.76 -10.54 -5.01
CA GLU A 303 8.43 -10.41 -3.72
C GLU A 303 9.21 -9.10 -3.62
N ILE A 304 9.67 -8.53 -4.76
CA ILE A 304 10.35 -7.24 -4.75
C ILE A 304 9.45 -6.12 -4.19
N LEU A 305 8.14 -6.22 -4.37
CA LEU A 305 7.18 -5.23 -3.87
C LEU A 305 7.20 -5.12 -2.35
N ILE A 306 7.49 -6.21 -1.66
CA ILE A 306 7.62 -6.23 -0.20
C ILE A 306 8.86 -5.45 0.23
N ARG A 307 9.98 -5.67 -0.46
CA ARG A 307 11.21 -4.92 -0.21
C ARG A 307 11.03 -3.44 -0.54
N GLU A 308 10.40 -3.11 -1.65
CA GLU A 308 10.11 -1.73 -2.04
C GLU A 308 9.19 -1.04 -1.03
N PHE A 309 8.13 -1.70 -0.57
CA PHE A 309 7.25 -1.19 0.48
C PHE A 309 8.03 -0.87 1.76
N ASN A 310 8.88 -1.79 2.21
CA ASN A 310 9.73 -1.57 3.38
C ASN A 310 10.73 -0.43 3.17
N ASN A 311 11.36 -0.37 1.99
CA ASN A 311 12.29 0.71 1.64
C ASN A 311 11.61 2.08 1.65
N THR A 312 10.35 2.16 1.19
CA THR A 312 9.55 3.38 1.29
C THR A 312 9.35 3.79 2.75
N THR A 313 8.99 2.87 3.64
CA THR A 313 8.90 3.19 5.08
C THR A 313 10.25 3.65 5.65
N VAL A 314 11.36 3.02 5.25
CA VAL A 314 12.72 3.38 5.69
C VAL A 314 13.16 4.75 5.16
N MET A 315 12.75 5.12 3.95
CA MET A 315 13.09 6.41 3.34
C MET A 315 12.56 7.59 4.15
N PHE A 316 11.36 7.47 4.71
CA PHE A 316 10.76 8.50 5.57
C PHE A 316 11.16 8.35 7.03
N ASN A 317 11.31 7.12 7.52
CA ASN A 317 11.74 6.83 8.90
C ASN A 317 13.07 6.06 8.91
N PRO A 318 14.21 6.74 9.04
CA PRO A 318 15.53 6.09 9.10
C PRO A 318 15.69 5.10 10.26
N SER A 319 14.87 5.19 11.30
CA SER A 319 14.87 4.28 12.46
C SER A 319 14.30 2.90 12.13
N MET A 320 13.50 2.79 11.05
CA MET A 320 12.95 1.52 10.55
C MET A 320 13.97 0.68 9.78
N ASN A 321 15.19 1.18 9.59
CA ASN A 321 16.25 0.41 8.95
C ASN A 321 16.61 -0.82 9.82
N GLY A 322 16.79 -1.99 9.21
CA GLY A 322 16.97 -3.27 9.89
C GLY A 322 18.07 -3.28 10.96
N SER A 323 19.15 -2.50 10.79
CA SER A 323 20.22 -2.39 11.79
C SER A 323 19.89 -1.51 13.00
N LYS A 324 18.91 -0.61 12.89
CA LYS A 324 18.53 0.37 13.93
C LYS A 324 17.17 0.07 14.57
N ILE A 325 16.37 -0.80 13.96
CA ILE A 325 14.99 -1.01 14.38
C ILE A 325 14.89 -1.60 15.78
N GLU A 326 15.72 -2.60 16.11
CA GLU A 326 15.67 -3.26 17.43
C GLU A 326 16.16 -2.35 18.55
N SER A 327 17.01 -1.37 18.24
CA SER A 327 17.53 -0.43 19.24
C SER A 327 16.55 0.72 19.50
N THR A 328 15.82 1.18 18.49
CA THR A 328 14.98 2.40 18.58
C THR A 328 13.48 2.13 18.65
N MET A 329 13.01 1.00 18.12
CA MET A 329 11.59 0.70 17.96
C MET A 329 11.22 -0.64 18.59
N THR A 330 9.91 -0.89 18.73
CA THR A 330 9.37 -2.14 19.28
C THR A 330 8.20 -2.60 18.44
N LYS A 331 8.18 -3.89 18.11
CA LYS A 331 7.07 -4.54 17.41
C LYS A 331 5.85 -4.59 18.34
N ILE A 332 4.71 -4.13 17.85
CA ILE A 332 3.44 -4.21 18.56
C ILE A 332 2.95 -5.67 18.49
N PRO A 333 2.66 -6.31 19.63
CA PRO A 333 2.04 -7.63 19.63
C PRO A 333 0.59 -7.54 19.12
N ILE A 334 0.12 -8.59 18.46
CA ILE A 334 -1.22 -8.61 17.83
C ILE A 334 -2.34 -8.27 18.83
N THR A 335 -2.20 -8.71 20.08
CA THR A 335 -3.16 -8.44 21.17
C THR A 335 -3.27 -6.95 21.52
N ALA A 336 -2.23 -6.16 21.25
CA ALA A 336 -2.17 -4.75 21.57
C ALA A 336 -2.47 -3.84 20.36
N LEU A 337 -2.74 -4.40 19.18
CA LEU A 337 -3.00 -3.62 17.97
C LEU A 337 -4.15 -2.61 18.15
N GLY A 338 -5.18 -2.96 18.92
CA GLY A 338 -6.28 -2.05 19.23
C GLY A 338 -5.85 -0.82 20.02
N LEU A 339 -4.95 -0.98 20.99
CA LEU A 339 -4.45 0.11 21.83
C LEU A 339 -3.58 1.10 21.04
N PHE A 340 -2.81 0.60 20.07
CA PHE A 340 -1.97 1.41 19.18
C PHE A 340 -2.70 1.82 17.89
N ASN A 341 -4.04 1.81 17.87
CA ASN A 341 -4.77 2.21 16.67
C ASN A 341 -4.40 3.66 16.27
N ASN A 342 -4.23 3.89 14.96
CA ASN A 342 -3.69 5.14 14.38
C ASN A 342 -2.24 5.49 14.74
N LYS A 343 -1.52 4.62 15.47
CA LYS A 343 -0.11 4.80 15.81
C LYS A 343 0.70 3.57 15.38
N GLY A 344 1.57 3.74 14.40
CA GLY A 344 2.48 2.68 13.99
C GLY A 344 2.93 2.80 12.54
N TYR A 345 4.13 2.30 12.30
CA TYR A 345 4.73 2.23 10.98
C TYR A 345 4.62 0.80 10.46
N PRO A 346 4.03 0.59 9.27
CA PRO A 346 3.88 -0.73 8.69
C PRO A 346 5.21 -1.22 8.12
N ARG A 347 5.50 -2.49 8.36
CA ARG A 347 6.63 -3.22 7.77
C ARG A 347 6.19 -4.64 7.47
N ILE A 348 6.56 -5.17 6.32
CA ILE A 348 6.26 -6.55 5.95
C ILE A 348 7.54 -7.37 6.13
N ASN A 349 7.46 -8.50 6.83
CA ASN A 349 8.60 -9.39 6.97
C ASN A 349 8.86 -10.14 5.64
N GLU A 350 10.06 -10.02 5.08
CA GLU A 350 10.42 -10.61 3.76
C GLU A 350 10.37 -12.15 3.74
N SER A 351 10.50 -12.83 4.89
CA SER A 351 10.51 -14.30 4.95
C SER A 351 9.17 -14.90 5.36
N THR A 352 8.45 -14.25 6.28
CA THR A 352 7.19 -14.79 6.82
C THR A 352 5.94 -14.18 6.20
N TYR A 353 6.09 -13.11 5.41
CA TYR A 353 4.99 -12.33 4.84
C TYR A 353 4.04 -11.75 5.89
N GLU A 354 4.48 -11.65 7.16
CA GLU A 354 3.69 -11.06 8.23
C GLU A 354 3.72 -9.53 8.12
N LEU A 355 2.55 -8.89 8.21
CA LEU A 355 2.45 -7.44 8.32
C LEU A 355 2.65 -7.04 9.79
N GLU A 356 3.80 -6.43 10.07
CA GLU A 356 4.21 -5.99 11.38
C GLU A 356 3.99 -4.49 11.55
N TRP A 357 3.62 -4.10 12.77
CA TRP A 357 3.47 -2.70 13.16
C TRP A 357 4.54 -2.35 14.19
N TRP A 358 5.24 -1.26 13.95
CA TRP A 358 6.35 -0.81 14.78
C TRP A 358 6.08 0.58 15.34
N VAL A 359 6.41 0.80 16.60
CA VAL A 359 6.28 2.09 17.31
C VAL A 359 7.59 2.40 18.01
N PHE A 360 7.88 3.69 18.25
CA PHE A 360 9.04 4.10 19.03
C PHE A 360 8.96 3.55 20.46
N LYS A 361 10.11 3.20 21.03
CA LYS A 361 10.17 2.67 22.41
C LYS A 361 9.56 3.63 23.44
N GLU A 362 9.72 4.92 23.22
CA GLU A 362 9.19 5.98 24.08
C GLU A 362 7.65 5.92 24.13
N ASP A 363 6.99 5.93 22.98
CA ASP A 363 5.53 5.81 22.87
C ASP A 363 5.01 4.47 23.40
N TYR A 364 5.76 3.39 23.16
CA TYR A 364 5.40 2.07 23.67
C TYR A 364 5.41 2.03 25.20
N VAL A 365 6.41 2.63 25.86
CA VAL A 365 6.49 2.68 27.33
C VAL A 365 5.35 3.51 27.93
N VAL A 366 4.93 4.59 27.27
CA VAL A 366 3.80 5.41 27.73
C VAL A 366 2.49 4.64 27.69
N LEU A 367 2.26 3.84 26.65
CA LEU A 367 1.01 3.12 26.45
C LEU A 367 1.00 1.73 27.11
N LYS A 368 2.17 1.17 27.42
CA LYS A 368 2.32 -0.15 28.05
C LYS A 368 1.47 -0.35 29.33
N PRO A 369 1.37 0.60 30.27
CA PRO A 369 0.54 0.44 31.47
C PRO A 369 -0.95 0.20 31.15
N TYR A 370 -1.45 0.72 30.04
CA TYR A 370 -2.83 0.54 29.59
C TYR A 370 -3.07 -0.79 28.86
N MET A 371 -2.03 -1.60 28.64
CA MET A 371 -2.22 -2.99 28.16
C MET A 371 -2.65 -3.94 29.29
N ASP A 372 -2.27 -3.63 30.54
CA ASP A 372 -2.58 -4.46 31.71
C ASP A 372 -3.96 -4.15 32.31
N VAL A 373 -4.52 -2.98 31.97
CA VAL A 373 -5.86 -2.51 32.36
C VAL A 373 -6.72 -2.61 31.10
N GLY A 374 -7.57 -3.63 30.97
CA GLY A 374 -8.33 -3.90 29.74
C GLY A 374 -9.07 -2.68 29.16
N GLU A 375 -9.43 -2.75 27.87
CA GLU A 375 -9.94 -1.71 26.93
C GLU A 375 -10.99 -0.67 27.42
N GLY A 376 -11.46 -0.70 28.67
CA GLY A 376 -12.53 0.16 29.19
C GLY A 376 -12.12 1.51 29.78
N ASP A 377 -10.84 1.77 30.10
CA ASP A 377 -10.43 2.93 30.93
C ASP A 377 -9.48 3.91 30.22
N ILE A 378 -9.53 4.02 28.88
CA ILE A 378 -8.73 5.03 28.17
C ILE A 378 -9.52 6.34 28.15
N PRO A 379 -9.08 7.41 28.84
CA PRO A 379 -9.73 8.72 28.73
C PRO A 379 -9.58 9.23 27.30
N ALA A 380 -10.70 9.56 26.65
CA ALA A 380 -10.68 10.21 25.35
C ALA A 380 -9.96 11.55 25.45
N PRO A 381 -9.09 11.92 24.49
CA PRO A 381 -8.55 13.27 24.44
C PRO A 381 -9.71 14.26 24.24
N GLU A 382 -9.87 15.18 25.18
CA GLU A 382 -10.85 16.27 25.06
C GLU A 382 -10.49 17.11 23.83
N PHE A 383 -11.38 17.12 22.84
CA PHE A 383 -11.32 18.10 21.76
C PHE A 383 -11.85 19.42 22.32
N GLU A 384 -10.99 20.41 22.52
CA GLU A 384 -11.45 21.79 22.66
C GLU A 384 -12.01 22.23 21.30
N GLU A 385 -13.35 22.22 21.19
CA GLU A 385 -14.05 22.96 20.15
C GLU A 385 -13.76 24.46 20.39
N GLY A 386 -12.77 24.98 19.67
CA GLY A 386 -12.51 26.41 19.63
C GLY A 386 -13.65 27.14 18.91
N ASP A 387 -14.20 28.15 19.58
CA ASP A 387 -15.16 29.14 19.08
C ASP A 387 -14.72 29.84 17.78
#